data_AF-A0A9P7K0P2-F1
#
_entry.id   AF-A0A9P7K0P2-F1
#
_cell.length_a   1.000
_cell.length_b   1.000
_cell.length_c   1.000
_cell.angle_alpha   90.00
_cell.angle_beta   90.00
_cell.angle_gamma   90.00
#
_symmetry.space_group_name_H-M   'P 1'
#
loop_
_entity.id
_entity.type
_entity.pdbx_description
1 polymer ?
#
loop_
_entity_poly.entity_id
_entity_poly.type
_entity_poly.pdbx_seq_one_letter_code
_entity_poly.pdbx_strand_id
1 'polypeptide(L)'
;MTAKLNIFVREEKIYTSLNASFLPNNIPHEPVWDPRDDHDSSPDDSTSPLTTRWAYAACPWFPLVPLNPNFDGPIFECLNHSMFSLYTEEKWRELEQKLLWCQELLGAGLLIPWGTVLPRAPSQYGYLRSHSDAKLAKKVTLRLRNAFLLIAAACSWHIMSRLYHRSNHPWMALLIDNPRCPIPAEWVHELLRSFVGDISAKVPRTSVFISSSHCPWELQLPIFEHFSIPVWVHCKQNNSVFDVKLRHYHPPKEAVTRAIEVQRVSNNTWGQNDDAWGKRDDGTQSGSALGWDANATQPALGWGTAPEAPQVDPRFPAPQRLSGQKSGEDWKTFFTRCREENWKKEEKESPAQRQSRESQEWAVKNHSLPGKSSTATVFKWQPQDKFEGFLLCIRLTKAEVPGTWGNYSNSTRLYDSFRNEWDLCDQLDPTSTPNSDWEGAPSVTNSVLYGPPDLHNIPYQMGQRTMGPCCVYPR
;
A
#
# COMPACT_ATOMS: atom_id res chain seq x y z
N MET A 1 -10.71 -33.95 8.91
CA MET A 1 -10.16 -33.49 7.61
C MET A 1 -8.80 -32.90 7.90
N THR A 2 -7.70 -33.53 7.47
CA THR A 2 -6.35 -32.96 7.61
C THR A 2 -6.26 -31.71 6.74
N ALA A 3 -6.05 -30.54 7.36
CA ALA A 3 -5.88 -29.28 6.63
C ALA A 3 -4.75 -29.42 5.61
N LYS A 4 -5.00 -28.99 4.37
CA LYS A 4 -4.01 -29.06 3.30
C LYS A 4 -2.90 -28.04 3.60
N LEU A 5 -1.67 -28.51 3.76
CA LEU A 5 -0.50 -27.65 3.92
C LEU A 5 -0.17 -26.96 2.60
N ASN A 6 -0.24 -25.63 2.59
CA ASN A 6 0.17 -24.79 1.47
C ASN A 6 1.67 -24.47 1.63
N ILE A 7 2.42 -24.59 0.53
CA ILE A 7 3.86 -24.39 0.49
C ILE A 7 4.12 -23.25 -0.49
N PHE A 8 4.86 -22.25 -0.04
CA PHE A 8 5.25 -21.09 -0.81
C PHE A 8 6.77 -20.99 -0.85
N VAL A 9 7.32 -20.63 -2.00
CA VAL A 9 8.75 -20.42 -2.17
C VAL A 9 8.97 -19.02 -2.72
N ARG A 10 9.85 -18.24 -2.09
CA ARG A 10 10.25 -16.90 -2.56
C ARG A 10 11.68 -16.63 -2.12
N GLU A 11 12.51 -16.13 -3.04
CA GLU A 11 13.91 -15.77 -2.76
C GLU A 11 14.66 -16.91 -2.03
N GLU A 12 14.50 -18.14 -2.53
CA GLU A 12 15.10 -19.37 -1.96
C GLU A 12 14.63 -19.74 -0.54
N LYS A 13 13.73 -18.96 0.07
CA LYS A 13 13.11 -19.25 1.36
C LYS A 13 11.80 -20.00 1.17
N ILE A 14 11.52 -20.92 2.09
CA ILE A 14 10.31 -21.74 2.08
C ILE A 14 9.40 -21.29 3.21
N TYR A 15 8.15 -21.01 2.88
CA TYR A 15 7.11 -20.69 3.85
C TYR A 15 5.99 -21.72 3.74
N THR A 16 5.41 -22.11 4.87
CA THR A 16 4.26 -23.00 4.89
C THR A 16 3.10 -22.41 5.68
N SER A 17 1.88 -22.76 5.29
CA SER A 17 0.67 -22.32 6.00
C SER A 17 -0.44 -23.35 5.86
N LEU A 18 -1.27 -23.50 6.90
CA LEU A 18 -2.45 -24.35 6.87
C LEU A 18 -3.72 -23.62 6.42
N ASN A 19 -3.73 -22.29 6.57
CA ASN A 19 -4.93 -21.47 6.41
C ASN A 19 -4.73 -20.26 5.48
N ALA A 20 -3.50 -19.97 5.05
CA ALA A 20 -3.23 -18.98 4.00
C ALA A 20 -3.24 -19.65 2.62
N SER A 21 -3.92 -19.04 1.65
CA SER A 21 -3.92 -19.45 0.25
C SER A 21 -2.84 -18.77 -0.60
N PHE A 22 -2.22 -17.71 -0.09
CA PHE A 22 -1.15 -16.95 -0.75
C PHE A 22 -0.12 -16.46 0.26
N LEU A 23 1.06 -16.08 -0.24
CA LEU A 23 2.13 -15.44 0.53
C LEU A 23 2.08 -13.91 0.30
N PRO A 24 2.14 -13.06 1.35
CA PRO A 24 2.15 -11.61 1.20
C PRO A 24 3.30 -11.15 0.31
N ASN A 25 3.10 -10.18 -0.58
CA ASN A 25 4.12 -9.70 -1.53
C ASN A 25 5.36 -9.12 -0.83
N ASN A 26 5.16 -8.41 0.28
CA ASN A 26 6.24 -7.91 1.12
C ASN A 26 6.43 -8.86 2.30
N ILE A 27 7.56 -9.58 2.32
CA ILE A 27 7.94 -10.40 3.46
C ILE A 27 8.89 -9.56 4.32
N PRO A 28 8.52 -9.24 5.58
CA PRO A 28 9.39 -8.48 6.46
C PRO A 28 10.69 -9.24 6.71
N HIS A 29 11.79 -8.51 6.90
CA HIS A 29 13.06 -9.12 7.29
C HIS A 29 12.90 -9.88 8.62
N GLU A 30 13.40 -11.12 8.71
CA GLU A 30 13.40 -11.88 9.97
C GLU A 30 14.31 -11.17 10.96
N PRO A 31 13.79 -10.68 12.10
CA PRO A 31 14.64 -10.00 13.08
C PRO A 31 15.72 -10.96 13.58
N VAL A 32 16.90 -10.43 13.91
CA VAL A 32 17.93 -11.19 14.63
C VAL A 32 17.34 -11.50 16.00
N TRP A 33 16.87 -12.73 16.17
CA TRP A 33 15.96 -13.09 17.25
C TRP A 33 16.73 -13.20 18.58
N ASP A 34 16.55 -12.24 19.49
CA ASP A 34 16.85 -12.42 20.91
C ASP A 34 15.52 -12.42 21.70
N PRO A 35 15.15 -13.52 22.38
CA PRO A 35 13.94 -13.62 23.18
C PRO A 35 13.84 -12.60 24.32
N ARG A 36 14.94 -11.92 24.66
CA ARG A 36 15.05 -10.98 25.78
C ARG A 36 15.42 -9.57 25.32
N ASP A 37 15.77 -9.37 24.06
CA ASP A 37 16.13 -8.06 23.54
C ASP A 37 14.86 -7.33 23.11
N ASP A 38 14.14 -6.83 24.11
CA ASP A 38 12.98 -5.94 23.99
C ASP A 38 13.37 -4.53 23.46
N HIS A 39 14.56 -4.37 22.86
CA HIS A 39 15.05 -3.09 22.33
C HIS A 39 14.40 -2.65 21.02
N ASP A 40 13.49 -3.44 20.46
CA ASP A 40 12.68 -2.98 19.34
C ASP A 40 11.62 -2.01 19.86
N SER A 41 11.87 -0.71 19.67
CA SER A 41 10.90 0.39 19.70
C SER A 41 9.48 -0.17 19.66
N SER A 42 8.77 -0.20 20.80
CA SER A 42 7.52 -0.95 21.00
C SER A 42 6.67 -0.98 19.73
N PRO A 43 6.02 -2.09 19.33
CA PRO A 43 5.15 -2.13 18.14
C PRO A 43 4.14 -0.97 18.07
N ASP A 44 3.79 -0.42 19.24
CA ASP A 44 3.15 0.87 19.53
C ASP A 44 3.76 2.11 18.84
N ASP A 45 5.07 2.24 18.84
CA ASP A 45 5.85 3.36 18.28
C ASP A 45 6.06 3.24 16.76
N SER A 46 5.71 2.10 16.19
CA SER A 46 5.85 1.85 14.76
C SER A 46 4.74 2.54 13.97
N THR A 47 5.11 3.22 12.88
CA THR A 47 4.17 3.88 11.96
C THR A 47 3.29 2.89 11.17
N SER A 48 3.51 1.58 11.36
CA SER A 48 3.04 0.52 10.47
C SER A 48 2.44 -0.70 11.21
N PRO A 49 1.53 -0.52 12.19
CA PRO A 49 0.84 -1.67 12.81
C PRO A 49 -0.07 -2.39 11.82
N LEU A 50 -0.36 -1.77 10.67
CA LEU A 50 -1.18 -2.30 9.57
C LEU A 50 -0.37 -3.17 8.61
N THR A 51 0.82 -3.63 8.99
CA THR A 51 1.64 -4.51 8.14
C THR A 51 1.85 -5.86 8.80
N THR A 52 1.91 -6.90 7.99
CA THR A 52 2.29 -8.24 8.42
C THR A 52 3.71 -8.22 8.99
N ARG A 53 3.93 -8.93 10.11
CA ARG A 53 5.20 -8.96 10.83
C ARG A 53 5.58 -10.35 11.27
N TRP A 54 6.79 -10.48 11.80
CA TRP A 54 7.21 -11.66 12.55
C TRP A 54 6.54 -11.69 13.92
N ALA A 55 6.31 -12.89 14.45
CA ALA A 55 5.68 -13.10 15.74
C ALA A 55 6.61 -12.62 16.87
N TYR A 56 6.05 -11.78 17.75
CA TYR A 56 6.72 -11.29 18.96
C TYR A 56 6.06 -11.94 20.18
N ALA A 57 6.83 -12.61 21.05
CA ALA A 57 6.26 -13.35 22.18
C ALA A 57 5.32 -12.49 23.05
N ALA A 58 5.70 -11.24 23.29
CA ALA A 58 4.93 -10.28 24.07
C ALA A 58 3.61 -9.81 23.42
N CYS A 59 3.40 -9.98 22.11
CA CYS A 59 2.27 -9.35 21.40
C CYS A 59 1.42 -10.36 20.61
N PRO A 60 0.79 -11.36 21.26
CA PRO A 60 -0.05 -12.36 20.60
C PRO A 60 -1.29 -11.80 19.92
N TRP A 61 -1.68 -10.57 20.25
CA TRP A 61 -2.84 -9.88 19.69
C TRP A 61 -2.53 -9.17 18.36
N PHE A 62 -1.25 -8.94 18.01
CA PHE A 62 -0.85 -8.20 16.82
C PHE A 62 -1.37 -8.77 15.49
N PRO A 63 -1.41 -10.11 15.27
CA PRO A 63 -1.91 -10.68 14.01
C PRO A 63 -3.38 -10.36 13.73
N LEU A 64 -4.10 -9.87 14.75
CA LEU A 64 -5.52 -9.54 14.63
C LEU A 64 -5.79 -8.08 14.27
N VAL A 65 -4.76 -7.24 14.12
CA VAL A 65 -4.96 -5.86 13.65
C VAL A 65 -5.61 -5.91 12.26
N PRO A 66 -6.72 -5.18 12.00
CA PRO A 66 -7.33 -5.16 10.67
C PRO A 66 -6.38 -4.52 9.66
N LEU A 67 -6.20 -5.15 8.50
CA LEU A 67 -5.34 -4.63 7.43
C LEU A 67 -5.91 -3.34 6.85
N ASN A 68 -7.24 -3.31 6.67
CA ASN A 68 -8.00 -2.17 6.20
C ASN A 68 -9.13 -1.88 7.20
N PRO A 69 -8.86 -1.17 8.30
CA PRO A 69 -9.88 -0.86 9.30
C PRO A 69 -11.00 -0.03 8.67
N ASN A 70 -12.24 -0.51 8.77
CA ASN A 70 -13.40 0.30 8.51
C ASN A 70 -13.77 1.07 9.79
N PHE A 71 -13.83 2.39 9.69
CA PHE A 71 -14.23 3.30 10.77
C PHE A 71 -15.71 3.72 10.66
N ASP A 72 -16.46 3.16 9.72
CA ASP A 72 -17.90 3.38 9.62
C ASP A 72 -18.61 2.80 10.85
N GLY A 73 -19.58 3.56 11.38
CA GLY A 73 -20.41 3.16 12.51
C GLY A 73 -20.09 3.90 13.81
N PRO A 74 -20.97 3.74 14.82
CA PRO A 74 -21.05 4.67 15.96
C PRO A 74 -19.86 4.57 16.94
N ILE A 75 -19.12 3.46 16.95
CA ILE A 75 -17.98 3.26 17.87
C ILE A 75 -16.72 3.93 17.33
N PHE A 76 -16.43 3.71 16.05
CA PHE A 76 -15.13 4.02 15.46
C PHE A 76 -15.16 5.24 14.53
N GLU A 77 -16.33 5.87 14.30
CA GLU A 77 -16.48 7.07 13.48
C GLU A 77 -15.53 8.20 13.86
N CYS A 78 -15.23 8.32 15.17
CA CYS A 78 -14.34 9.34 15.71
C CYS A 78 -12.88 9.19 15.26
N LEU A 79 -12.52 8.06 14.64
CA LEU A 79 -11.20 7.76 14.10
C LEU A 79 -11.10 7.93 12.57
N ASN A 80 -12.15 8.42 11.91
CA ASN A 80 -12.17 8.61 10.46
C ASN A 80 -11.40 9.88 10.03
N HIS A 81 -10.49 9.73 9.04
CA HIS A 81 -9.59 10.76 8.52
C HIS A 81 -10.27 12.02 8.01
N SER A 82 -11.45 11.87 7.40
CA SER A 82 -12.25 12.99 6.91
C SER A 82 -12.90 13.81 8.03
N MET A 83 -13.04 13.23 9.24
CA MET A 83 -13.81 13.80 10.34
C MET A 83 -12.99 14.13 11.59
N PHE A 84 -11.66 13.92 11.62
CA PHE A 84 -10.82 14.32 12.76
C PHE A 84 -10.90 15.81 13.09
N SER A 85 -11.33 16.66 12.14
CA SER A 85 -11.57 18.09 12.39
C SER A 85 -12.86 18.38 13.17
N LEU A 86 -13.77 17.41 13.29
CA LEU A 86 -15.13 17.61 13.83
C LEU A 86 -15.36 16.94 15.19
N TYR A 87 -14.45 16.07 15.63
CA TYR A 87 -14.62 15.31 16.87
C TYR A 87 -13.80 15.87 18.02
N THR A 88 -14.41 15.88 19.21
CA THR A 88 -13.85 16.39 20.45
C THR A 88 -12.98 15.33 21.14
N GLU A 89 -11.97 15.78 21.90
CA GLU A 89 -11.12 14.96 22.78
C GLU A 89 -11.93 14.00 23.67
N GLU A 90 -13.13 14.42 24.07
CA GLU A 90 -14.08 13.67 24.87
C GLU A 90 -14.49 12.34 24.23
N LYS A 91 -14.77 12.30 22.92
CA LYS A 91 -15.13 11.06 22.22
C LYS A 91 -13.99 10.05 22.18
N TRP A 92 -12.76 10.53 21.98
CA TRP A 92 -11.58 9.64 22.02
C TRP A 92 -11.35 9.09 23.42
N ARG A 93 -11.51 9.92 24.45
CA ARG A 93 -11.40 9.51 25.85
C ARG A 93 -12.46 8.45 26.21
N GLU A 94 -13.70 8.65 25.79
CA GLU A 94 -14.78 7.69 26.00
C GLU A 94 -14.51 6.35 25.29
N LEU A 95 -14.08 6.41 24.02
CA LEU A 95 -13.72 5.21 23.25
C LEU A 95 -12.56 4.46 23.90
N GLU A 96 -11.51 5.17 24.31
CA GLU A 96 -10.33 4.59 24.96
C GLU A 96 -10.72 3.87 26.25
N GLN A 97 -11.49 4.54 27.10
CA GLN A 97 -11.94 3.98 28.37
C GLN A 97 -12.77 2.70 28.16
N LYS A 98 -13.74 2.72 27.23
CA LYS A 98 -14.58 1.55 26.93
C LYS A 98 -13.77 0.38 26.37
N LEU A 99 -12.83 0.65 25.46
CA LEU A 99 -11.98 -0.40 24.89
C LEU A 99 -11.01 -0.99 25.93
N LEU A 100 -10.43 -0.18 26.81
CA LEU A 100 -9.58 -0.66 27.90
C LEU A 100 -10.38 -1.53 28.89
N TRP A 101 -11.62 -1.14 29.22
CA TRP A 101 -12.50 -1.98 30.02
C TRP A 101 -12.85 -3.29 29.32
N CYS A 102 -13.16 -3.26 28.02
CA CYS A 102 -13.37 -4.47 27.24
C CYS A 102 -12.14 -5.38 27.31
N GLN A 103 -10.95 -4.83 27.11
CA GLN A 103 -9.71 -5.58 27.14
C GLN A 103 -9.51 -6.28 28.50
N GLU A 104 -9.68 -5.57 29.61
CA GLU A 104 -9.53 -6.12 30.96
C GLU A 104 -10.57 -7.22 31.25
N LEU A 105 -11.85 -6.93 31.02
CA LEU A 105 -12.95 -7.84 31.32
C LEU A 105 -12.93 -9.09 30.43
N LEU A 106 -12.59 -8.93 29.16
CA LEU A 106 -12.46 -10.06 28.24
C LEU A 106 -11.18 -10.86 28.51
N GLY A 107 -10.10 -10.22 28.97
CA GLY A 107 -8.87 -10.91 29.35
C GLY A 107 -8.98 -11.72 30.65
N ALA A 108 -9.89 -11.36 31.55
CA ALA A 108 -10.01 -11.96 32.88
C ALA A 108 -10.24 -13.48 32.85
N GLY A 109 -9.31 -14.25 33.41
CA GLY A 109 -9.41 -15.71 33.48
C GLY A 109 -9.03 -16.45 32.18
N LEU A 110 -8.44 -15.76 31.20
CA LEU A 110 -7.80 -16.41 30.06
C LEU A 110 -6.35 -16.80 30.37
N LEU A 111 -5.90 -17.91 29.80
CA LEU A 111 -4.49 -18.28 29.79
C LEU A 111 -3.76 -17.47 28.72
N ILE A 112 -3.07 -16.42 29.15
CA ILE A 112 -2.30 -15.50 28.33
C ILE A 112 -0.83 -15.97 28.30
N PRO A 113 -0.13 -15.93 27.13
CA PRO A 113 1.30 -16.25 27.07
C PRO A 113 2.11 -15.47 28.10
N TRP A 114 3.08 -16.14 28.73
CA TRP A 114 4.00 -15.47 29.64
C TRP A 114 4.74 -14.34 28.94
N GLY A 115 4.86 -13.18 29.60
CA GLY A 115 5.50 -12.00 29.03
C GLY A 115 4.64 -11.22 28.04
N THR A 116 3.34 -11.54 27.90
CA THR A 116 2.42 -10.73 27.10
C THR A 116 2.38 -9.29 27.62
N VAL A 117 2.66 -8.34 26.73
CA VAL A 117 2.55 -6.91 26.95
C VAL A 117 1.26 -6.42 26.30
N LEU A 118 0.42 -5.76 27.09
CA LEU A 118 -0.78 -5.11 26.57
C LEU A 118 -0.40 -3.83 25.81
N PRO A 119 -1.13 -3.47 24.73
CA PRO A 119 -0.89 -2.24 24.00
C PRO A 119 -0.92 -1.00 24.89
N ARG A 120 -0.09 0.00 24.57
CA ARG A 120 -0.14 1.29 25.24
C ARG A 120 -1.47 2.00 24.98
N ALA A 121 -1.98 2.62 26.03
CA ALA A 121 -3.19 3.43 26.01
C ALA A 121 -3.02 4.64 25.06
N PRO A 122 -4.00 4.95 24.19
CA PRO A 122 -3.88 6.03 23.23
C PRO A 122 -3.57 7.39 23.86
N SER A 123 -4.02 7.64 25.10
CA SER A 123 -3.71 8.86 25.88
C SER A 123 -2.21 9.06 26.10
N GLN A 124 -1.42 7.99 26.12
CA GLN A 124 0.03 8.03 26.28
C GLN A 124 0.75 8.58 25.05
N TYR A 125 0.09 8.62 23.89
CA TYR A 125 0.63 9.22 22.66
C TYR A 125 0.42 10.73 22.58
N GLY A 126 -0.27 11.31 23.57
CA GLY A 126 -0.33 12.76 23.76
C GLY A 126 -1.43 13.46 22.97
N TYR A 127 -2.54 12.80 22.64
CA TYR A 127 -3.70 13.50 22.07
C TYR A 127 -4.38 14.45 23.06
N LEU A 128 -4.18 14.23 24.36
CA LEU A 128 -4.58 15.13 25.44
C LEU A 128 -3.70 16.39 25.54
N ARG A 129 -2.61 16.45 24.76
CA ARG A 129 -1.66 17.57 24.78
C ARG A 129 -2.00 18.53 23.66
N SER A 130 -1.89 19.82 23.94
CA SER A 130 -1.93 20.84 22.89
C SER A 130 -0.64 20.79 22.08
N HIS A 131 -0.76 20.82 20.75
CA HIS A 131 0.37 20.82 19.82
C HIS A 131 0.41 22.16 19.09
N SER A 132 1.54 22.86 19.15
CA SER A 132 1.75 24.12 18.42
C SER A 132 2.03 23.90 16.94
N ASP A 133 2.54 22.72 16.57
CA ASP A 133 2.84 22.31 15.20
C ASP A 133 1.78 21.36 14.65
N ALA A 134 1.14 21.76 13.54
CA ALA A 134 0.15 20.95 12.85
C ALA A 134 0.70 19.62 12.31
N LYS A 135 2.00 19.57 11.94
CA LYS A 135 2.63 18.32 11.48
C LYS A 135 2.80 17.33 12.62
N LEU A 136 3.28 17.81 13.77
CA LEU A 136 3.34 17.02 15.00
C LEU A 136 1.96 16.55 15.44
N ALA A 137 0.95 17.44 15.42
CA ALA A 137 -0.43 17.10 15.72
C ALA A 137 -0.93 15.96 14.82
N LYS A 138 -0.75 16.06 13.50
CA LYS A 138 -1.14 15.01 12.54
C LYS A 138 -0.42 13.68 12.80
N LYS A 139 0.89 13.72 13.09
CA LYS A 139 1.67 12.52 13.43
C LYS A 139 1.16 11.86 14.71
N VAL A 140 0.87 12.66 15.74
CA VAL A 140 0.28 12.20 17.01
C VAL A 140 -1.11 11.61 16.76
N THR A 141 -1.96 12.25 15.96
CA THR A 141 -3.29 11.73 15.58
C THR A 141 -3.21 10.40 14.85
N LEU A 142 -2.24 10.22 13.94
CA LEU A 142 -2.03 8.94 13.25
C LEU A 142 -1.57 7.85 14.22
N ARG A 143 -0.65 8.16 15.14
CA ARG A 143 -0.19 7.24 16.19
C ARG A 143 -1.32 6.87 17.15
N LEU A 144 -2.11 7.85 17.57
CA LEU A 144 -3.34 7.68 18.36
C LEU A 144 -4.29 6.69 17.69
N ARG A 145 -4.65 6.93 16.42
CA ARG A 145 -5.54 6.04 15.66
C ARG A 145 -5.00 4.62 15.63
N ASN A 146 -3.70 4.48 15.38
CA ASN A 146 -3.03 3.20 15.37
C ASN A 146 -3.10 2.52 16.74
N ALA A 147 -2.89 3.24 17.85
CA ALA A 147 -3.01 2.71 19.20
C ALA A 147 -4.41 2.17 19.52
N PHE A 148 -5.47 2.84 19.06
CA PHE A 148 -6.84 2.33 19.17
C PHE A 148 -7.00 0.96 18.48
N LEU A 149 -6.39 0.78 17.30
CA LEU A 149 -6.44 -0.49 16.59
C LEU A 149 -5.70 -1.61 17.33
N LEU A 150 -4.62 -1.29 18.06
CA LEU A 150 -3.89 -2.28 18.86
C LEU A 150 -4.73 -2.76 20.05
N ILE A 151 -5.40 -1.85 20.77
CA ILE A 151 -6.33 -2.24 21.85
C ILE A 151 -7.51 -3.04 21.27
N ALA A 152 -8.07 -2.58 20.15
CA ALA A 152 -9.14 -3.28 19.46
C ALA A 152 -8.73 -4.71 19.04
N ALA A 153 -7.49 -4.90 18.57
CA ALA A 153 -6.93 -6.21 18.25
C ALA A 153 -6.74 -7.09 19.51
N ALA A 154 -6.33 -6.50 20.65
CA ALA A 154 -6.27 -7.20 21.93
C ALA A 154 -7.66 -7.65 22.40
N CYS A 155 -8.69 -6.82 22.23
CA CYS A 155 -10.08 -7.22 22.48
C CYS A 155 -10.51 -8.37 21.55
N SER A 156 -10.23 -8.29 20.24
CA SER A 156 -10.50 -9.40 19.30
C SER A 156 -9.80 -10.68 19.72
N TRP A 157 -8.55 -10.60 20.20
CA TRP A 157 -7.78 -11.75 20.64
C TRP A 157 -8.43 -12.44 21.85
N HIS A 158 -8.90 -11.67 22.82
CA HIS A 158 -9.62 -12.21 23.97
C HIS A 158 -10.97 -12.82 23.59
N ILE A 159 -11.74 -12.16 22.71
CA ILE A 159 -13.00 -12.71 22.17
C ILE A 159 -12.72 -14.04 21.46
N MET A 160 -11.76 -14.06 20.55
CA MET A 160 -11.35 -15.24 19.79
C MET A 160 -10.95 -16.39 20.72
N SER A 161 -10.15 -16.11 21.75
CA SER A 161 -9.72 -17.11 22.75
C SER A 161 -10.91 -17.69 23.52
N ARG A 162 -11.88 -16.85 23.94
CA ARG A 162 -13.09 -17.32 24.64
C ARG A 162 -13.98 -18.19 23.77
N LEU A 163 -14.15 -17.79 22.50
CA LEU A 163 -14.94 -18.54 21.53
C LEU A 163 -14.31 -19.91 21.26
N TYR A 164 -12.98 -19.98 21.16
CA TYR A 164 -12.25 -21.24 20.98
C TYR A 164 -12.45 -22.20 22.15
N HIS A 165 -12.26 -21.71 23.37
CA HIS A 165 -12.39 -22.52 24.58
C HIS A 165 -13.84 -22.79 25.00
N ARG A 166 -14.82 -22.35 24.20
CA ARG A 166 -16.27 -22.55 24.43
C ARG A 166 -16.68 -22.21 25.86
N SER A 167 -16.32 -21.00 26.30
CA SER A 167 -16.75 -20.53 27.62
C SER A 167 -18.27 -20.64 27.76
N ASN A 168 -18.74 -21.18 28.89
CA ASN A 168 -20.17 -21.33 29.19
C ASN A 168 -20.92 -19.99 29.21
N HIS A 169 -20.19 -18.87 29.31
CA HIS A 169 -20.75 -17.53 29.31
C HIS A 169 -20.49 -16.81 27.98
N PRO A 170 -21.52 -16.27 27.31
CA PRO A 170 -21.34 -15.40 26.16
C PRO A 170 -20.43 -14.24 26.55
N TRP A 171 -19.37 -13.99 25.76
CA TRP A 171 -18.40 -12.94 26.10
C TRP A 171 -19.05 -11.55 26.24
N MET A 172 -20.17 -11.31 25.55
CA MET A 172 -20.96 -10.08 25.67
C MET A 172 -21.55 -9.89 27.07
N ALA A 173 -21.98 -10.98 27.73
CA ALA A 173 -22.53 -10.93 29.08
C ALA A 173 -21.48 -10.46 30.10
N LEU A 174 -20.20 -10.78 29.88
CA LEU A 174 -19.10 -10.30 30.72
C LEU A 174 -18.95 -8.77 30.70
N LEU A 175 -19.37 -8.12 29.60
CA LEU A 175 -19.30 -6.68 29.43
C LEU A 175 -20.58 -5.99 29.91
N ILE A 176 -21.75 -6.58 29.60
CA ILE A 176 -23.06 -6.00 29.91
C ILE A 176 -23.39 -6.15 31.40
N ASP A 177 -23.20 -7.36 31.95
CA ASP A 177 -23.64 -7.72 33.30
C ASP A 177 -22.57 -7.44 34.37
N ASN A 178 -21.52 -6.69 34.02
CA ASN A 178 -20.43 -6.42 34.95
C ASN A 178 -20.91 -5.53 36.11
N PRO A 179 -20.78 -5.95 37.38
CA PRO A 179 -21.31 -5.22 38.52
C PRO A 179 -20.52 -3.94 38.84
N ARG A 180 -19.27 -3.83 38.38
CA ARG A 180 -18.41 -2.66 38.66
C ARG A 180 -18.47 -1.62 37.56
N CYS A 181 -18.57 -2.07 36.31
CA CYS A 181 -18.54 -1.19 35.16
C CYS A 181 -19.35 -1.79 34.00
N PRO A 182 -20.69 -1.69 34.03
CA PRO A 182 -21.52 -2.21 32.96
C PRO A 182 -21.34 -1.36 31.70
N ILE A 183 -21.02 -2.01 30.58
CA ILE A 183 -20.99 -1.36 29.28
C ILE A 183 -22.39 -1.45 28.66
N PRO A 184 -22.96 -0.35 28.13
CA PRO A 184 -24.29 -0.37 27.51
C PRO A 184 -24.42 -1.47 26.46
N ALA A 185 -25.50 -2.24 26.51
CA ALA A 185 -25.73 -3.38 25.62
C ALA A 185 -25.69 -2.98 24.13
N GLU A 186 -26.25 -1.81 23.79
CA GLU A 186 -26.19 -1.25 22.44
C GLU A 186 -24.74 -1.09 21.96
N TRP A 187 -23.86 -0.56 22.81
CA TRP A 187 -22.45 -0.39 22.49
C TRP A 187 -21.76 -1.74 22.29
N VAL A 188 -22.08 -2.74 23.11
CA VAL A 188 -21.53 -4.11 22.96
C VAL A 188 -22.01 -4.78 21.67
N HIS A 189 -23.26 -4.57 21.27
CA HIS A 189 -23.79 -5.06 20.00
C HIS A 189 -23.14 -4.37 18.78
N GLU A 190 -22.85 -3.08 18.88
CA GLU A 190 -22.07 -2.38 17.85
C GLU A 190 -20.62 -2.88 17.80
N LEU A 191 -20.02 -3.20 18.96
CA LEU A 191 -18.68 -3.80 19.01
C LEU A 191 -18.67 -5.18 18.34
N LEU A 192 -19.71 -5.98 18.58
CA LEU A 192 -19.91 -7.27 17.91
C LEU A 192 -19.99 -7.13 16.38
N ARG A 193 -20.66 -6.09 15.87
CA ARG A 193 -20.81 -5.80 14.43
C ARG A 193 -19.55 -5.23 13.78
N SER A 194 -18.67 -4.64 14.59
CA SER A 194 -17.40 -4.08 14.12
C SER A 194 -16.35 -5.16 13.82
N PHE A 195 -15.21 -4.75 13.25
CA PHE A 195 -14.05 -5.63 13.05
C PHE A 195 -13.49 -6.22 14.36
N VAL A 196 -13.89 -5.70 15.53
CA VAL A 196 -13.46 -6.25 16.82
C VAL A 196 -14.15 -7.59 17.11
N GLY A 197 -15.46 -7.66 16.90
CA GLY A 197 -16.27 -8.85 17.13
C GLY A 197 -16.32 -9.82 15.96
N ASP A 198 -16.11 -9.35 14.72
CA ASP A 198 -16.09 -10.21 13.53
C ASP A 198 -14.73 -10.90 13.35
N ILE A 199 -14.60 -12.11 13.92
CA ILE A 199 -13.41 -12.97 13.80
C ILE A 199 -13.45 -13.83 12.52
N SER A 200 -14.37 -13.57 11.59
CA SER A 200 -14.42 -14.32 10.33
C SER A 200 -13.31 -13.90 9.37
N ALA A 201 -13.02 -14.77 8.39
CA ALA A 201 -12.08 -14.48 7.31
C ALA A 201 -12.50 -13.32 6.39
N LYS A 202 -13.71 -12.74 6.59
CA LYS A 202 -14.19 -11.58 5.82
C LYS A 202 -13.47 -10.29 6.20
N VAL A 203 -12.95 -10.20 7.42
CA VAL A 203 -12.16 -9.07 7.89
C VAL A 203 -10.69 -9.41 7.67
N PRO A 204 -10.00 -8.80 6.68
CA PRO A 204 -8.59 -9.07 6.46
C PRO A 204 -7.78 -8.53 7.64
N ARG A 205 -6.94 -9.38 8.22
CA ARG A 205 -6.07 -9.02 9.36
C ARG A 205 -4.60 -9.12 8.96
N THR A 206 -3.75 -8.36 9.65
CA THR A 206 -2.32 -8.24 9.36
C THR A 206 -1.61 -9.58 9.34
N SER A 207 -2.08 -10.57 10.09
CA SER A 207 -1.54 -11.94 10.07
C SER A 207 -0.06 -11.96 10.51
N VAL A 208 0.62 -13.11 10.44
CA VAL A 208 1.96 -13.22 11.05
C VAL A 208 2.89 -14.27 10.42
N PHE A 209 4.19 -13.98 10.47
CA PHE A 209 5.28 -14.90 10.17
C PHE A 209 5.87 -15.50 11.45
N ILE A 210 6.17 -16.81 11.44
CA ILE A 210 6.78 -17.54 12.55
C ILE A 210 8.04 -18.24 12.07
N SER A 211 9.09 -18.24 12.88
CA SER A 211 10.32 -18.98 12.57
C SER A 211 10.15 -20.46 12.91
N SER A 212 10.54 -21.38 12.03
CA SER A 212 10.45 -22.82 12.31
C SER A 212 11.28 -23.28 13.51
N SER A 213 12.26 -22.48 13.92
CA SER A 213 13.14 -22.77 15.07
C SER A 213 12.56 -22.32 16.40
N HIS A 214 11.61 -21.38 16.40
CA HIS A 214 11.02 -20.85 17.61
C HIS A 214 9.58 -20.37 17.38
N CYS A 215 8.62 -21.03 18.01
CA CYS A 215 7.24 -20.56 18.08
C CYS A 215 6.95 -19.93 19.44
N PRO A 216 6.69 -18.62 19.51
CA PRO A 216 6.39 -17.98 20.80
C PRO A 216 4.96 -18.22 21.30
N TRP A 217 4.06 -18.68 20.43
CA TRP A 217 2.61 -18.76 20.68
C TRP A 217 2.03 -20.14 20.41
N GLU A 218 2.79 -21.19 20.75
CA GLU A 218 2.42 -22.58 20.50
C GLU A 218 0.98 -22.90 20.91
N LEU A 219 0.57 -22.49 22.11
CA LEU A 219 -0.75 -22.78 22.66
C LEU A 219 -1.87 -22.03 21.92
N GLN A 220 -1.54 -20.95 21.21
CA GLN A 220 -2.49 -20.09 20.50
C GLN A 220 -2.57 -20.40 19.00
N LEU A 221 -1.59 -21.11 18.44
CA LEU A 221 -1.61 -21.51 17.02
C LEU A 221 -2.91 -22.23 16.61
N PRO A 222 -3.42 -23.22 17.36
CA PRO A 222 -4.69 -23.87 17.03
C PRO A 222 -5.88 -22.90 17.00
N ILE A 223 -5.81 -21.80 17.77
CA ILE A 223 -6.85 -20.76 17.80
C ILE A 223 -6.82 -19.99 16.48
N PHE A 224 -5.64 -19.51 16.05
CA PHE A 224 -5.50 -18.81 14.77
C PHE A 224 -5.89 -19.69 13.57
N GLU A 225 -5.52 -20.97 13.61
CA GLU A 225 -5.92 -21.95 12.61
C GLU A 225 -7.45 -22.12 12.56
N HIS A 226 -8.11 -22.28 13.72
CA HIS A 226 -9.56 -22.47 13.82
C HIS A 226 -10.35 -21.29 13.23
N PHE A 227 -9.87 -20.07 13.46
CA PHE A 227 -10.51 -18.85 12.95
C PHE A 227 -9.97 -18.39 11.60
N SER A 228 -9.16 -19.21 10.93
CA SER A 228 -8.60 -18.90 9.60
C SER A 228 -7.80 -17.60 9.56
N ILE A 229 -7.10 -17.26 10.65
CA ILE A 229 -6.16 -16.13 10.70
C ILE A 229 -4.82 -16.57 10.10
N PRO A 230 -4.40 -16.03 8.94
CA PRO A 230 -3.22 -16.52 8.24
C PRO A 230 -1.95 -16.54 9.12
N VAL A 231 -1.27 -17.69 9.12
CA VAL A 231 0.03 -17.86 9.76
C VAL A 231 0.99 -18.48 8.76
N TRP A 232 2.14 -17.85 8.52
CA TRP A 232 3.20 -18.37 7.65
C TRP A 232 4.41 -18.81 8.48
N VAL A 233 4.79 -20.09 8.38
CA VAL A 233 5.96 -20.64 9.05
C VAL A 233 7.14 -20.66 8.07
N HIS A 234 8.20 -19.91 8.39
CA HIS A 234 9.45 -19.93 7.64
C HIS A 234 10.24 -21.20 7.97
N CYS A 235 10.36 -22.10 7.00
CA CYS A 235 11.06 -23.37 7.12
C CYS A 235 12.53 -23.22 6.71
N LYS A 236 13.44 -23.20 7.69
CA LYS A 236 14.89 -23.12 7.41
C LYS A 236 15.41 -24.44 6.82
N GLN A 237 16.10 -24.36 5.68
CA GLN A 237 16.58 -25.52 4.91
C GLN A 237 17.77 -26.26 5.55
N ASN A 238 18.57 -25.57 6.37
CA ASN A 238 19.81 -26.11 6.94
C ASN A 238 19.57 -26.57 8.38
N ASN A 239 19.67 -27.88 8.67
CA ASN A 239 19.91 -28.60 9.95
C ASN A 239 19.51 -27.95 11.30
N SER A 240 18.70 -26.91 11.28
CA SER A 240 18.26 -26.16 12.43
C SER A 240 17.19 -26.97 13.11
N VAL A 241 17.22 -26.98 14.44
CA VAL A 241 16.20 -27.63 15.25
C VAL A 241 14.85 -27.10 14.81
N PHE A 242 14.10 -27.94 14.09
CA PHE A 242 12.72 -27.65 13.72
C PHE A 242 11.88 -27.94 14.95
N ASP A 243 11.10 -26.95 15.40
CA ASP A 243 10.31 -27.12 16.61
C ASP A 243 9.36 -28.31 16.43
N VAL A 244 9.45 -29.27 17.34
CA VAL A 244 8.60 -30.48 17.37
C VAL A 244 7.12 -30.11 17.31
N LYS A 245 6.77 -28.93 17.80
CA LYS A 245 5.41 -28.40 17.91
C LYS A 245 4.89 -27.82 16.60
N LEU A 246 5.78 -27.51 15.66
CA LEU A 246 5.43 -27.04 14.31
C LEU A 246 5.45 -28.18 13.27
N ARG A 247 5.57 -29.45 13.68
CA ARG A 247 5.76 -30.59 12.75
C ARG A 247 4.70 -30.68 11.66
N HIS A 248 3.46 -30.26 11.94
CA HIS A 248 2.38 -30.23 10.96
C HIS A 248 2.54 -29.13 9.88
N TYR A 249 3.39 -28.14 10.13
CA TYR A 249 3.84 -27.15 9.15
C TYR A 249 5.08 -27.59 8.38
N HIS A 250 5.73 -28.69 8.76
CA HIS A 250 6.94 -29.15 8.07
C HIS A 250 6.55 -29.75 6.70
N PRO A 251 7.00 -29.15 5.58
CA PRO A 251 6.67 -29.68 4.26
C PRO A 251 7.46 -30.98 3.99
N PRO A 252 6.87 -31.98 3.33
CA PRO A 252 7.63 -33.14 2.84
C PRO A 252 8.74 -32.68 1.88
N LYS A 253 9.92 -33.29 1.94
CA LYS A 253 11.06 -32.93 1.06
C LYS A 253 10.68 -32.93 -0.42
N GLU A 254 9.91 -33.92 -0.86
CA GLU A 254 9.41 -34.02 -2.23
C GLU A 254 8.51 -32.83 -2.63
N ALA A 255 7.67 -32.37 -1.69
CA ALA A 255 6.77 -31.25 -1.94
C ALA A 255 7.54 -29.92 -2.05
N VAL A 256 8.60 -29.77 -1.27
CA VAL A 256 9.55 -28.65 -1.39
C VAL A 256 10.24 -28.67 -2.75
N THR A 257 10.81 -29.81 -3.16
CA THR A 257 11.48 -29.93 -4.46
C THR A 257 10.54 -29.59 -5.60
N ARG A 258 9.29 -30.09 -5.57
CA ARG A 258 8.26 -29.73 -6.57
C ARG A 258 7.96 -28.24 -6.57
N ALA A 259 7.83 -27.61 -5.40
CA ALA A 259 7.53 -26.18 -5.30
C ALA A 259 8.68 -25.30 -5.84
N ILE A 260 9.93 -25.67 -5.54
CA ILE A 260 11.13 -25.00 -6.08
C ILE A 260 11.18 -25.16 -7.61
N GLU A 261 10.91 -26.36 -8.13
CA GLU A 261 10.96 -26.62 -9.56
C GLU A 261 9.87 -25.84 -10.31
N VAL A 262 8.64 -25.79 -9.78
CA VAL A 262 7.57 -24.97 -10.35
C VAL A 262 7.99 -23.50 -10.42
N GLN A 263 8.60 -22.96 -9.35
CA GLN A 263 9.08 -21.57 -9.36
C GLN A 263 10.22 -21.35 -10.36
N ARG A 264 11.16 -22.29 -10.49
CA ARG A 264 12.26 -22.21 -11.48
C ARG A 264 11.73 -22.23 -12.91
N VAL A 265 10.80 -23.14 -13.21
CA VAL A 265 10.17 -23.22 -14.54
C VAL A 265 9.40 -21.93 -14.82
N SER A 266 8.63 -21.42 -13.85
CA SER A 266 7.97 -20.12 -13.98
C SER A 266 8.98 -19.01 -14.27
N ASN A 267 10.10 -18.91 -13.56
CA ASN A 267 11.10 -17.87 -13.81
C ASN A 267 11.82 -18.03 -15.16
N ASN A 268 12.09 -19.27 -15.59
CA ASN A 268 12.80 -19.55 -16.86
C ASN A 268 11.92 -19.34 -18.11
N THR A 269 10.60 -19.51 -17.99
CA THR A 269 9.66 -19.36 -19.13
C THR A 269 9.53 -17.90 -19.57
N TRP A 270 9.81 -16.93 -18.69
CA TRP A 270 9.82 -15.50 -19.05
C TRP A 270 11.16 -15.02 -19.63
N GLY A 271 12.24 -15.81 -19.53
CA GLY A 271 13.57 -15.44 -20.04
C GLY A 271 13.90 -15.92 -21.46
N GLN A 272 12.97 -16.61 -22.15
CA GLN A 272 13.24 -17.23 -23.46
C GLN A 272 12.38 -16.71 -24.63
N ASN A 273 11.53 -15.71 -24.43
CA ASN A 273 10.63 -15.20 -25.49
C ASN A 273 11.12 -13.94 -26.23
N ASP A 274 12.33 -13.43 -25.96
CA ASP A 274 12.81 -12.18 -26.57
C ASP A 274 13.59 -12.33 -27.89
N ASP A 275 13.80 -13.54 -28.41
CA ASP A 275 14.66 -13.76 -29.61
C ASP A 275 13.96 -14.34 -30.86
N ALA A 276 12.63 -14.33 -30.94
CA ALA A 276 11.91 -14.94 -32.08
C ALA A 276 10.86 -14.04 -32.75
N TRP A 277 11.18 -12.77 -33.00
CA TRP A 277 10.42 -11.94 -33.95
C TRP A 277 11.34 -11.16 -34.89
N GLY A 278 11.91 -11.88 -35.84
CA GLY A 278 12.74 -11.28 -36.87
C GLY A 278 13.00 -12.22 -38.04
N LYS A 279 11.97 -12.56 -38.82
CA LYS A 279 12.06 -12.75 -40.28
C LYS A 279 10.67 -12.70 -40.91
N ARG A 280 10.40 -11.59 -41.62
CA ARG A 280 9.44 -11.55 -42.71
C ARG A 280 10.19 -12.03 -43.95
N ASP A 281 9.71 -13.10 -44.56
CA ASP A 281 9.95 -13.35 -45.98
C ASP A 281 8.59 -13.38 -46.70
N ASP A 282 8.57 -12.60 -47.77
CA ASP A 282 7.48 -12.29 -48.67
C ASP A 282 7.40 -13.38 -49.76
N GLY A 283 6.20 -13.74 -50.25
CA GLY A 283 6.09 -14.68 -51.37
C GLY A 283 4.79 -15.46 -51.53
N THR A 284 3.72 -14.78 -51.93
CA THR A 284 2.87 -15.06 -53.11
C THR A 284 2.50 -16.51 -53.51
N GLN A 285 1.17 -16.72 -53.57
CA GLN A 285 0.34 -17.50 -54.53
C GLN A 285 -0.10 -18.96 -54.27
N SER A 286 -1.43 -19.08 -54.08
CA SER A 286 -2.41 -19.72 -55.00
C SER A 286 -2.94 -21.13 -54.70
N GLY A 287 -4.29 -21.24 -54.76
CA GLY A 287 -5.08 -22.45 -55.05
C GLY A 287 -6.13 -22.77 -53.97
N SER A 288 -7.39 -22.30 -54.08
CA SER A 288 -8.57 -22.96 -54.72
C SER A 288 -9.10 -24.16 -53.89
N ALA A 289 -10.39 -24.46 -53.64
CA ALA A 289 -11.71 -24.07 -54.17
C ALA A 289 -12.80 -24.46 -53.13
N LEU A 290 -13.86 -23.67 -52.91
CA LEU A 290 -15.28 -23.87 -53.33
C LEU A 290 -16.12 -24.97 -52.64
N GLY A 291 -17.32 -24.56 -52.18
CA GLY A 291 -18.56 -25.36 -52.18
C GLY A 291 -19.16 -25.71 -50.81
N TRP A 292 -20.43 -25.50 -50.42
CA TRP A 292 -21.63 -24.75 -50.86
C TRP A 292 -22.72 -24.93 -49.76
N ASP A 293 -23.69 -24.02 -49.76
CA ASP A 293 -25.09 -24.09 -49.24
C ASP A 293 -25.36 -24.13 -47.71
N ALA A 294 -26.03 -23.15 -47.07
CA ALA A 294 -27.32 -22.44 -47.29
C ALA A 294 -28.52 -23.12 -46.59
N ASN A 295 -28.98 -22.53 -45.46
CA ASN A 295 -30.32 -21.94 -45.29
C ASN A 295 -30.64 -21.66 -43.82
N ALA A 296 -31.04 -20.41 -43.51
CA ALA A 296 -32.38 -20.08 -43.00
C ALA A 296 -32.40 -18.69 -42.33
N THR A 297 -32.99 -17.76 -43.07
CA THR A 297 -33.40 -16.38 -42.79
C THR A 297 -34.29 -16.23 -41.53
N GLN A 298 -34.04 -15.22 -40.70
CA GLN A 298 -34.89 -14.01 -40.66
C GLN A 298 -34.28 -12.82 -39.88
N PRO A 299 -34.63 -11.57 -40.24
CA PRO A 299 -33.88 -10.35 -39.92
C PRO A 299 -34.53 -9.51 -38.81
N ALA A 300 -33.73 -8.75 -38.07
CA ALA A 300 -34.20 -7.52 -37.42
C ALA A 300 -33.04 -6.57 -37.09
N LEU A 301 -33.07 -5.41 -37.74
CA LEU A 301 -32.65 -4.09 -37.25
C LEU A 301 -31.21 -3.93 -36.75
N GLY A 302 -30.38 -3.40 -37.65
CA GLY A 302 -29.06 -2.90 -37.34
C GLY A 302 -29.09 -1.72 -36.37
N TRP A 303 -28.21 -1.79 -35.37
CA TRP A 303 -27.60 -0.65 -34.73
C TRP A 303 -26.09 -0.74 -34.92
N GLY A 304 -25.52 0.41 -35.30
CA GLY A 304 -24.13 0.54 -35.72
C GLY A 304 -23.14 0.02 -34.69
N THR A 305 -22.08 -0.59 -35.19
CA THR A 305 -20.91 -1.00 -34.43
C THR A 305 -20.36 0.22 -33.69
N ALA A 306 -20.54 0.25 -32.37
CA ALA A 306 -19.83 1.17 -31.50
C ALA A 306 -18.32 0.96 -31.66
N PRO A 307 -17.49 2.02 -31.56
CA PRO A 307 -16.05 1.90 -31.74
C PRO A 307 -15.49 0.90 -30.72
N GLU A 308 -14.68 -0.01 -31.24
CA GLU A 308 -14.02 -1.10 -30.51
C GLU A 308 -13.34 -0.55 -29.25
N ALA A 309 -13.80 -1.02 -28.09
CA ALA A 309 -13.24 -0.61 -26.80
C ALA A 309 -11.75 -1.02 -26.76
N PRO A 310 -10.87 -0.18 -26.18
CA PRO A 310 -9.45 -0.50 -26.08
C PRO A 310 -9.27 -1.84 -25.37
N GLN A 311 -8.60 -2.77 -26.05
CA GLN A 311 -8.25 -4.09 -25.54
C GLN A 311 -7.49 -3.92 -24.23
N VAL A 312 -8.15 -4.23 -23.11
CA VAL A 312 -7.56 -4.17 -21.78
C VAL A 312 -6.69 -5.41 -21.65
N ASP A 313 -5.36 -5.24 -21.62
CA ASP A 313 -4.45 -6.32 -21.27
C ASP A 313 -4.71 -6.69 -19.80
N PRO A 314 -5.24 -7.89 -19.49
CA PRO A 314 -5.60 -8.27 -18.13
C PRO A 314 -4.40 -8.35 -17.18
N ARG A 315 -3.17 -8.27 -17.71
CA ARG A 315 -1.93 -8.23 -16.93
C ARG A 315 -1.65 -6.88 -16.29
N PHE A 316 -2.35 -5.82 -16.68
CA PHE A 316 -2.15 -4.46 -16.15
C PHE A 316 -3.48 -3.82 -15.73
N PRO A 317 -3.47 -2.90 -14.75
CA PRO A 317 -4.67 -2.19 -14.38
C PRO A 317 -5.12 -1.32 -15.55
N ALA A 318 -6.44 -1.26 -15.76
CA ALA A 318 -6.99 -0.33 -16.74
C ALA A 318 -6.62 1.12 -16.33
N PRO A 319 -5.99 1.91 -17.23
CA PRO A 319 -5.66 3.30 -16.95
C PRO A 319 -6.89 4.10 -16.53
N GLN A 320 -6.72 5.05 -15.60
CA GLN A 320 -7.83 5.92 -15.21
C GLN A 320 -8.24 6.79 -16.40
N ARG A 321 -9.55 6.97 -16.58
CA ARG A 321 -10.10 7.85 -17.63
C ARG A 321 -9.51 9.27 -17.48
N LEU A 322 -9.02 9.83 -18.59
CA LEU A 322 -8.38 11.16 -18.66
C LEU A 322 -6.98 11.27 -18.00
N SER A 323 -6.35 10.15 -17.61
CA SER A 323 -4.94 10.15 -17.18
C SER A 323 -3.94 10.29 -18.34
N GLY A 324 -4.37 9.96 -19.56
CA GLY A 324 -3.49 9.92 -20.73
C GLY A 324 -2.51 8.74 -20.78
N GLN A 325 -2.46 7.90 -19.74
CA GLN A 325 -1.67 6.67 -19.70
C GLN A 325 -2.33 5.60 -20.58
N LYS A 326 -1.53 4.93 -21.42
CA LYS A 326 -1.99 3.81 -22.26
C LYS A 326 -1.97 2.50 -21.46
N SER A 327 -2.76 1.52 -21.91
CA SER A 327 -2.79 0.19 -21.28
C SER A 327 -1.40 -0.44 -21.29
N GLY A 328 -0.90 -0.86 -20.13
CA GLY A 328 0.43 -1.45 -19.97
C GLY A 328 1.61 -0.49 -20.12
N GLU A 329 1.37 0.82 -20.26
CA GLU A 329 2.43 1.83 -20.40
C GLU A 329 3.02 2.20 -19.04
N ASP A 330 4.30 1.94 -18.84
CA ASP A 330 5.02 2.35 -17.63
C ASP A 330 5.29 3.87 -17.60
N TRP A 331 5.64 4.38 -16.42
CA TRP A 331 5.84 5.81 -16.19
C TRP A 331 6.99 6.43 -17.00
N LYS A 332 8.06 5.69 -17.30
CA LYS A 332 9.18 6.18 -18.12
C LYS A 332 8.76 6.31 -19.57
N THR A 333 8.06 5.29 -20.08
CA THR A 333 7.51 5.27 -21.43
C THR A 333 6.48 6.40 -21.61
N PHE A 334 5.62 6.62 -20.61
CA PHE A 334 4.67 7.74 -20.59
C PHE A 334 5.38 9.10 -20.71
N PHE A 335 6.34 9.41 -19.82
CA PHE A 335 7.02 10.72 -19.87
C PHE A 335 7.86 10.91 -21.13
N THR A 336 8.45 9.83 -21.66
CA THR A 336 9.19 9.88 -22.94
C THR A 336 8.24 10.27 -24.06
N ARG A 337 7.08 9.60 -24.16
CA ARG A 337 6.05 9.94 -25.15
C ARG A 337 5.50 11.36 -24.97
N CYS A 338 5.23 11.79 -23.74
CA CYS A 338 4.77 13.15 -23.48
C CYS A 338 5.81 14.20 -23.94
N ARG A 339 7.11 13.95 -23.72
CA ARG A 339 8.19 14.81 -24.20
C ARG A 339 8.23 14.89 -25.72
N GLU A 340 8.09 13.76 -26.42
CA GLU A 340 8.02 13.73 -27.89
C GLU A 340 6.79 14.48 -28.44
N GLU A 341 5.64 14.33 -27.79
CA GLU A 341 4.42 15.06 -28.14
C GLU A 341 4.57 16.56 -27.89
N ASN A 342 5.24 16.95 -26.81
CA ASN A 342 5.50 18.36 -26.47
C ASN A 342 6.51 19.00 -27.43
N TRP A 343 7.56 18.28 -27.85
CA TRP A 343 8.49 18.73 -28.89
C TRP A 343 7.75 19.10 -30.19
N LYS A 344 6.82 18.24 -30.63
CA LYS A 344 5.99 18.51 -31.82
C LYS A 344 5.05 19.71 -31.65
N LYS A 345 4.65 20.03 -30.41
CA LYS A 345 3.85 21.23 -30.10
C LYS A 345 4.71 22.49 -30.11
N GLU A 346 5.93 22.41 -29.59
CA GLU A 346 6.90 23.50 -29.56
C GLU A 346 7.25 24.00 -30.97
N GLU A 347 7.43 23.08 -31.92
CA GLU A 347 7.65 23.41 -33.34
C GLU A 347 6.50 24.18 -34.00
N LYS A 348 5.28 24.01 -33.47
CA LYS A 348 4.04 24.61 -34.01
C LYS A 348 3.53 25.77 -33.16
N GLU A 349 4.23 26.13 -32.11
CA GLU A 349 3.83 27.13 -31.14
C GLU A 349 4.00 28.54 -31.72
N SER A 350 2.94 29.35 -31.67
CA SER A 350 3.04 30.77 -32.05
C SER A 350 3.81 31.58 -31.00
N PRO A 351 4.42 32.73 -31.37
CA PRO A 351 5.16 33.57 -30.42
C PRO A 351 4.34 33.99 -29.18
N ALA A 352 3.04 34.28 -29.35
CA ALA A 352 2.17 34.65 -28.23
C ALA A 352 1.90 33.46 -27.28
N GLN A 353 1.74 32.25 -27.83
CA GLN A 353 1.59 31.03 -27.03
C GLN A 353 2.87 30.71 -26.27
N ARG A 354 4.02 30.87 -26.93
CA ARG A 354 5.34 30.69 -26.31
C ARG A 354 5.55 31.63 -25.13
N GLN A 355 5.27 32.92 -25.30
CA GLN A 355 5.38 33.91 -24.22
C GLN A 355 4.43 33.57 -23.05
N SER A 356 3.21 33.12 -23.35
CA SER A 356 2.28 32.66 -22.31
C SER A 356 2.80 31.43 -21.57
N ARG A 357 3.39 30.46 -22.28
CA ARG A 357 3.95 29.23 -21.71
C ARG A 357 5.17 29.51 -20.85
N GLU A 358 6.12 30.31 -21.33
CA GLU A 358 7.31 30.74 -20.59
C GLU A 358 6.93 31.50 -19.31
N SER A 359 5.90 32.35 -19.37
CA SER A 359 5.36 33.03 -18.20
C SER A 359 4.79 32.05 -17.16
N GLN A 360 4.10 30.99 -17.62
CA GLN A 360 3.60 29.94 -16.73
C GLN A 360 4.74 29.11 -16.12
N GLU A 361 5.73 28.69 -16.91
CA GLU A 361 6.93 27.99 -16.43
C GLU A 361 7.68 28.81 -15.39
N TRP A 362 7.80 30.12 -15.62
CA TRP A 362 8.40 31.03 -14.64
C TRP A 362 7.59 31.12 -13.35
N ALA A 363 6.26 31.23 -13.44
CA ALA A 363 5.37 31.32 -12.28
C ALA A 363 5.38 30.04 -11.42
N VAL A 364 5.61 28.88 -12.03
CA VAL A 364 5.65 27.59 -11.33
C VAL A 364 7.05 27.16 -10.89
N LYS A 365 8.10 27.93 -11.19
CA LYS A 365 9.50 27.59 -10.95
C LYS A 365 9.83 27.22 -9.50
N ASN A 366 9.06 27.77 -8.54
CA ASN A 366 9.22 27.46 -7.11
C ASN A 366 8.44 26.21 -6.66
N HIS A 367 7.74 25.53 -7.58
CA HIS A 367 6.87 24.38 -7.32
C HIS A 367 5.84 24.64 -6.20
N SER A 368 5.37 25.89 -6.11
CA SER A 368 4.36 26.28 -5.15
C SER A 368 3.06 25.53 -5.38
N LEU A 369 2.36 25.21 -4.29
CA LEU A 369 1.05 24.58 -4.33
C LEU A 369 0.09 25.33 -5.28
N PRO A 370 -0.57 24.65 -6.24
CA PRO A 370 -1.56 25.28 -7.09
C PRO A 370 -2.71 25.87 -6.25
N GLY A 371 -2.98 27.16 -6.44
CA GLY A 371 -4.04 27.86 -5.70
C GLY A 371 -5.45 27.36 -6.06
N LYS A 372 -6.45 27.70 -5.23
CA LYS A 372 -7.86 27.26 -5.42
C LYS A 372 -8.45 27.65 -6.79
N SER A 373 -8.02 28.81 -7.31
CA SER A 373 -8.40 29.34 -8.64
C SER A 373 -7.58 28.76 -9.79
N SER A 374 -6.53 27.96 -9.52
CA SER A 374 -5.73 27.35 -10.57
C SER A 374 -6.58 26.41 -11.43
N THR A 375 -6.30 26.43 -12.73
CA THR A 375 -6.85 25.52 -13.74
C THR A 375 -5.92 24.33 -13.98
N ALA A 376 -4.72 24.31 -13.39
CA ALA A 376 -3.77 23.23 -13.54
C ALA A 376 -4.34 21.93 -12.96
N THR A 377 -4.24 20.83 -13.72
CA THR A 377 -4.62 19.50 -13.24
C THR A 377 -3.42 18.82 -12.59
N VAL A 378 -3.66 18.07 -11.52
CA VAL A 378 -2.60 17.37 -10.79
C VAL A 378 -2.86 15.87 -10.81
N PHE A 379 -1.83 15.11 -11.15
CA PHE A 379 -1.81 13.66 -11.18
C PHE A 379 -0.79 13.13 -10.18
N LYS A 380 -1.10 11.96 -9.61
CA LYS A 380 -0.22 11.20 -8.75
C LYS A 380 0.05 9.85 -9.39
N TRP A 381 1.32 9.48 -9.46
CA TRP A 381 1.76 8.15 -9.87
C TRP A 381 1.73 7.23 -8.66
N GLN A 382 0.69 6.40 -8.58
CA GLN A 382 0.47 5.51 -7.45
C GLN A 382 0.85 4.07 -7.81
N PRO A 383 1.78 3.45 -7.07
CA PRO A 383 2.09 2.03 -7.27
C PRO A 383 0.87 1.16 -7.02
N GLN A 384 0.65 0.22 -7.91
CA GLN A 384 -0.40 -0.78 -7.81
C GLN A 384 0.20 -2.10 -7.37
N ASP A 385 0.00 -2.42 -6.09
CA ASP A 385 0.58 -3.62 -5.47
C ASP A 385 0.14 -4.93 -6.13
N LYS A 386 -1.03 -4.92 -6.79
CA LYS A 386 -1.58 -6.07 -7.54
C LYS A 386 -0.89 -6.31 -8.89
N PHE A 387 -0.10 -5.37 -9.38
CA PHE A 387 0.51 -5.37 -10.70
C PHE A 387 2.01 -5.06 -10.62
N GLU A 388 2.73 -5.75 -9.73
CA GLU A 388 4.20 -5.65 -9.61
C GLU A 388 4.73 -4.22 -9.37
N GLY A 389 3.96 -3.39 -8.65
CA GLY A 389 4.35 -2.01 -8.39
C GLY A 389 4.21 -1.10 -9.62
N PHE A 390 3.52 -1.55 -10.67
CA PHE A 390 3.14 -0.74 -11.82
C PHE A 390 2.51 0.57 -11.34
N LEU A 391 3.06 1.69 -11.78
CA LEU A 391 2.55 2.99 -11.40
C LEU A 391 1.34 3.33 -12.27
N LEU A 392 0.20 3.50 -11.63
CA LEU A 392 -1.00 4.02 -12.26
C LEU A 392 -1.05 5.54 -12.08
N CYS A 393 -1.24 6.26 -13.17
CA CYS A 393 -1.43 7.71 -13.15
C CYS A 393 -2.88 8.04 -12.73
N ILE A 394 -3.03 8.63 -11.54
CA ILE A 394 -4.32 8.94 -10.93
C ILE A 394 -4.50 10.45 -10.82
N ARG A 395 -5.59 10.97 -11.37
CA ARG A 395 -5.99 12.36 -11.24
C ARG A 395 -6.44 12.67 -9.82
N LEU A 396 -5.86 13.69 -9.21
CA LEU A 396 -6.27 14.22 -7.91
C LEU A 396 -7.37 15.27 -8.07
N THR A 397 -8.31 15.28 -7.13
CA THR A 397 -9.29 16.36 -6.98
C THR A 397 -8.65 17.59 -6.34
N LYS A 398 -9.22 18.78 -6.57
CA LYS A 398 -8.73 20.03 -5.97
C LYS A 398 -8.63 19.99 -4.43
N ALA A 399 -9.46 19.17 -3.78
CA ALA A 399 -9.43 19.01 -2.32
C ALA A 399 -8.26 18.13 -1.84
N GLU A 400 -7.83 17.16 -2.65
CA GLU A 400 -6.74 16.23 -2.33
C GLU A 400 -5.36 16.82 -2.61
N VAL A 401 -5.27 17.77 -3.55
CA VAL A 401 -4.01 18.40 -3.97
C VAL A 401 -3.25 19.00 -2.78
N PRO A 402 -3.82 19.86 -1.91
CA PRO A 402 -3.09 20.39 -0.75
C PRO A 402 -2.55 19.32 0.21
N GLY A 403 -3.30 18.23 0.41
CA GLY A 403 -2.89 17.13 1.30
C GLY A 403 -1.84 16.19 0.69
N THR A 404 -1.73 16.19 -0.64
CA THR A 404 -0.84 15.29 -1.39
C THR A 404 0.45 15.99 -1.81
N TRP A 405 0.38 17.27 -2.17
CA TRP A 405 1.48 18.06 -2.73
C TRP A 405 2.76 18.05 -1.87
N GLY A 406 2.62 18.30 -0.58
CA GLY A 406 3.74 18.36 0.37
C GLY A 406 4.41 17.02 0.66
N ASN A 407 3.86 15.90 0.17
CA ASN A 407 4.53 14.59 0.26
C ASN A 407 5.59 14.40 -0.82
N TYR A 408 5.60 15.26 -1.85
CA TYR A 408 6.55 15.23 -2.95
C TYR A 408 7.55 16.36 -2.79
N SER A 409 8.82 16.09 -3.05
CA SER A 409 9.89 17.09 -3.19
C SER A 409 9.77 17.85 -4.52
N ASN A 410 10.48 18.97 -4.70
CA ASN A 410 10.49 19.64 -6.00
C ASN A 410 11.08 18.75 -7.11
N SER A 411 12.02 17.86 -6.80
CA SER A 411 12.60 16.91 -7.77
C SER A 411 11.67 15.76 -8.17
N THR A 412 10.58 15.54 -7.42
CA THR A 412 9.55 14.51 -7.72
C THR A 412 8.24 15.11 -8.24
N ARG A 413 8.21 16.44 -8.44
CA ARG A 413 7.10 17.19 -9.03
C ARG A 413 7.50 17.64 -10.43
N LEU A 414 6.88 17.08 -11.46
CA LEU A 414 7.10 17.50 -12.84
C LEU A 414 5.93 18.36 -13.32
N TYR A 415 6.22 19.53 -13.89
CA TYR A 415 5.20 20.37 -14.52
C TYR A 415 5.31 20.28 -16.05
N ASP A 416 4.17 20.03 -16.70
CA ASP A 416 4.01 20.11 -18.15
C ASP A 416 3.25 21.39 -18.53
N SER A 417 3.98 22.38 -19.02
CA SER A 417 3.46 23.69 -19.44
C SER A 417 2.64 23.63 -20.73
N PHE A 418 2.80 22.61 -21.58
CA PHE A 418 2.01 22.44 -22.81
C PHE A 418 0.61 21.90 -22.55
N ARG A 419 0.39 21.32 -21.37
CA ARG A 419 -0.91 20.77 -20.95
C ARG A 419 -1.48 21.46 -19.70
N ASN A 420 -0.65 22.26 -19.02
CA ASN A 420 -0.96 22.86 -17.72
C ASN A 420 -1.28 21.76 -16.70
N GLU A 421 -0.38 20.78 -16.59
CA GLU A 421 -0.53 19.57 -15.78
C GLU A 421 0.68 19.38 -14.85
N TRP A 422 0.43 18.82 -13.68
CA TRP A 422 1.45 18.43 -12.72
C TRP A 422 1.44 16.92 -12.51
N ASP A 423 2.61 16.30 -12.55
CA ASP A 423 2.82 14.91 -12.22
C ASP A 423 3.64 14.77 -10.94
N LEU A 424 3.05 14.11 -9.94
CA LEU A 424 3.68 13.78 -8.67
C LEU A 424 4.17 12.33 -8.73
N CYS A 425 5.49 12.11 -8.85
CA CYS A 425 6.08 10.79 -9.05
C CYS A 425 7.37 10.61 -8.23
N ASP A 426 7.31 9.77 -7.19
CA ASP A 426 8.44 9.51 -6.28
C ASP A 426 9.61 8.79 -6.97
N GLN A 427 9.34 8.06 -8.07
CA GLN A 427 10.37 7.34 -8.82
C GLN A 427 11.26 8.25 -9.68
N LEU A 428 10.91 9.54 -9.81
CA LEU A 428 11.76 10.54 -10.50
C LEU A 428 13.04 10.83 -9.71
N ASP A 429 12.94 10.87 -8.39
CA ASP A 429 14.07 11.02 -7.48
C ASP A 429 13.83 10.19 -6.22
N PRO A 430 14.18 8.89 -6.26
CA PRO A 430 13.98 7.96 -5.14
C PRO A 430 14.76 8.32 -3.88
N THR A 431 15.72 9.25 -3.99
CA THR A 431 16.54 9.72 -2.87
C THR A 431 16.03 11.00 -2.24
N SER A 432 15.02 11.64 -2.86
CA SER A 432 14.50 12.91 -2.37
C SER A 432 13.65 12.73 -1.10
N THR A 433 13.82 13.67 -0.17
CA THR A 433 12.93 13.82 0.98
C THR A 433 11.87 14.88 0.68
N PRO A 434 10.62 14.74 1.16
CA PRO A 434 9.54 15.68 0.87
C PRO A 434 9.91 17.13 1.24
N ASN A 435 9.62 18.08 0.35
CA ASN A 435 9.96 19.48 0.59
C ASN A 435 9.05 20.08 1.67
N SER A 436 9.66 20.60 2.74
CA SER A 436 8.95 21.39 3.75
C SER A 436 8.70 22.81 3.23
N ASP A 437 7.83 22.96 2.25
CA ASP A 437 7.52 24.27 1.63
C ASP A 437 6.63 25.17 2.52
N TRP A 438 6.95 25.32 3.82
CA TRP A 438 6.17 26.16 4.74
C TRP A 438 6.99 27.20 5.54
N GLU A 439 8.18 27.56 5.08
CA GLU A 439 8.82 28.77 5.63
C GLU A 439 8.29 30.02 4.91
N GLY A 440 7.59 30.86 5.68
CA GLY A 440 7.30 32.22 5.29
C GLY A 440 8.61 32.95 5.03
N ALA A 441 8.68 33.65 3.90
CA ALA A 441 9.82 34.49 3.56
C ALA A 441 10.09 35.53 4.66
N PRO A 442 11.34 35.68 5.15
CA PRO A 442 11.82 36.96 5.62
C PRO A 442 12.41 37.74 4.44
N SER A 443 12.05 39.01 4.33
CA SER A 443 12.72 39.98 3.46
C SER A 443 14.18 40.18 3.88
N VAL A 444 15.03 40.41 2.88
CA VAL A 444 16.31 41.15 2.84
C VAL A 444 17.49 40.32 2.28
N THR A 445 17.87 40.74 1.07
CA THR A 445 19.13 40.65 0.31
C THR A 445 20.34 39.91 0.92
N ASN A 446 20.83 38.89 0.21
CA ASN A 446 22.17 38.94 -0.39
C ASN A 446 22.38 37.80 -1.41
N SER A 447 22.96 38.18 -2.55
CA SER A 447 23.39 37.30 -3.61
C SER A 447 24.59 36.44 -3.20
N VAL A 448 24.51 35.12 -3.38
CA VAL A 448 25.68 34.29 -3.72
C VAL A 448 25.24 33.28 -4.78
N LEU A 449 25.89 33.38 -5.94
CA LEU A 449 25.82 32.45 -7.06
C LEU A 449 26.26 31.05 -6.63
N TYR A 450 25.40 30.05 -6.84
CA TYR A 450 25.83 28.68 -7.12
C TYR A 450 25.06 28.20 -8.34
N GLY A 451 25.80 27.85 -9.40
CA GLY A 451 25.27 27.29 -10.63
C GLY A 451 24.69 25.88 -10.44
N PRO A 452 23.89 25.39 -11.40
CA PRO A 452 23.28 24.07 -11.31
C PRO A 452 24.34 22.96 -11.39
N PRO A 453 24.19 21.84 -10.65
CA PRO A 453 25.03 20.66 -10.84
C PRO A 453 24.68 19.94 -12.15
N ASP A 454 25.73 19.66 -12.93
CA ASP A 454 25.74 18.87 -14.14
C ASP A 454 25.18 17.46 -13.93
N LEU A 455 24.18 17.08 -14.75
CA LEU A 455 23.80 15.69 -15.01
C LEU A 455 24.28 15.29 -16.42
N HIS A 456 25.59 15.35 -16.63
CA HIS A 456 26.26 14.67 -17.75
C HIS A 456 26.90 13.38 -17.23
N ASN A 457 26.21 12.24 -17.40
CA ASN A 457 26.87 10.93 -17.44
C ASN A 457 25.97 9.84 -18.05
N ILE A 458 25.63 9.98 -19.34
CA ILE A 458 25.38 8.85 -20.28
C ILE A 458 25.87 9.35 -21.67
N PRO A 459 26.70 8.60 -22.43
CA PRO A 459 27.58 9.17 -23.44
C PRO A 459 26.84 9.53 -24.74
N TYR A 460 27.03 10.77 -25.20
CA TYR A 460 26.65 11.23 -26.53
C TYR A 460 27.91 11.32 -27.40
N GLN A 461 28.02 10.46 -28.42
CA GLN A 461 28.78 10.78 -29.63
C GLN A 461 27.83 11.50 -30.59
N MET A 462 28.08 12.78 -30.87
CA MET A 462 27.68 13.36 -32.15
C MET A 462 28.68 14.40 -32.62
N GLY A 463 28.96 14.31 -33.92
CA GLY A 463 29.94 15.09 -34.65
C GLY A 463 29.64 16.59 -34.68
N GLN A 464 30.74 17.33 -34.73
CA GLN A 464 30.80 18.76 -34.91
C GLN A 464 30.12 19.21 -36.20
N ARG A 465 29.28 20.25 -36.11
CA ARG A 465 29.16 21.25 -37.16
C ARG A 465 29.21 22.64 -36.56
N THR A 466 30.25 23.35 -36.97
CA THR A 466 30.56 24.76 -36.73
C THR A 466 29.53 25.69 -37.34
N MET A 467 29.15 26.76 -36.63
CA MET A 467 28.70 28.01 -37.25
C MET A 467 29.49 29.19 -36.67
N GLY A 468 30.08 29.94 -37.58
CA GLY A 468 30.83 31.17 -37.30
C GLY A 468 29.93 32.38 -37.04
N PRO A 469 30.53 33.53 -36.70
CA PRO A 469 29.89 34.59 -35.92
C PRO A 469 29.52 35.81 -36.76
N CYS A 470 28.58 36.62 -36.28
CA CYS A 470 28.50 38.08 -36.43
C CYS A 470 27.38 38.59 -35.49
N CYS A 471 27.64 39.44 -34.50
CA CYS A 471 27.79 40.92 -34.57
C CYS A 471 26.46 41.60 -35.00
N VAL A 472 25.93 42.68 -34.43
CA VAL A 472 26.30 43.69 -33.41
C VAL A 472 25.00 44.49 -33.10
N TYR A 473 24.88 45.00 -31.86
CA TYR A 473 24.12 46.15 -31.30
C TYR A 473 23.50 47.23 -32.25
N PRO A 474 22.78 48.27 -31.75
CA PRO A 474 21.67 48.33 -30.78
C PRO A 474 20.59 49.39 -31.12
N ARG A 475 19.49 49.42 -30.35
CA ARG A 475 19.06 50.59 -29.54
C ARG A 475 17.90 50.23 -28.64
#